data_AF-A0A7G9YD51-F1
#
_entry.id   AF-A0A7G9YD51-F1
#
_cell.length_a   1.000
_cell.length_b   1.000
_cell.length_c   1.000
_cell.angle_alpha   90.00
_cell.angle_beta   90.00
_cell.angle_gamma   90.00
#
_symmetry.space_group_name_H-M   'P 1'
#
loop_
_entity.id
_entity.type
_entity.pdbx_description
1 polymer ?
#
loop_
_entity_poly.entity_id
_entity_poly.type
_entity_poly.pdbx_seq_one_letter_code
_entity_poly.pdbx_strand_id
1 'polypeptide(L)'
;MEDCATVPLYYENRIPEIQLTNEDLNEDMERLLEDAELDDEQEKRLEREFARQYHLITREDRLETVAEDIVSHFMGRGFLGKAMVVSIDKATAIRMYDKVRKHWKRHLDQLRDELAATSYAFSAKRAVIEEKIHYMEEVDMAVVISQAQNEVEDMRNKGLDITPHRRRIVNEDMDSKFKDPDNPFRIVFVCAMWMAGFDAPNCATIYLDKPMRNHTLMQAISRANRVFPDKVNGLIVDYIGIFRDMQKALAIYGSGSRGDSENGDTPVNEKSVLVGRLRAAIEEADRFCAECGVELNAIRMADGFEKTKLLERAVDAILINDESKKRYLLLAGNVSKLYRAILPDPAANELAPRCVLFGVIAQTIRSLAPRADISEVMGEVEGLLDKSIASEGYEIRYRTEPYGSDHLVDLSKIDFDALRAKFKQGHKRTEAEKLRGTINSKLTKMIRLNRTRMDYLERFKEMIDEYNTGSMNIDEFFRQLVDFAQSLNEEEKRCIAEQLSEEELAIFDLLTRPEIELSEQEKQQVRNVDRELLETLKQEKFVLDWRKHQQSRAAVRVTIEKILDRLPQCYTQELYGQKCDLVYQHIYDSYFGPGQSVYAPAAPAV
;
A
#
# COMPACT_ATOMS: atom_id res chain seq x y z
N MET A 1 7.48 -15.48 -18.30
CA MET A 1 6.53 -15.69 -17.20
C MET A 1 7.38 -15.80 -15.95
N GLU A 2 7.69 -14.67 -15.32
CA GLU A 2 8.26 -14.70 -13.97
C GLU A 2 7.11 -15.08 -13.03
N ASP A 3 7.26 -16.20 -12.32
CA ASP A 3 6.30 -16.61 -11.31
C ASP A 3 6.20 -15.53 -10.24
N CYS A 4 5.08 -14.79 -10.20
CA CYS A 4 4.76 -13.78 -9.18
C CYS A 4 4.50 -14.40 -7.77
N ALA A 5 5.13 -15.53 -7.45
CA ALA A 5 4.92 -16.28 -6.22
C ALA A 5 5.91 -15.90 -5.10
N THR A 6 7.01 -15.20 -5.42
CA THR A 6 8.05 -14.84 -4.45
C THR A 6 8.50 -13.37 -4.54
N VAL A 7 8.97 -12.84 -3.40
CA VAL A 7 9.70 -11.58 -3.24
C VAL A 7 11.20 -11.86 -3.05
N PRO A 8 12.10 -10.92 -3.40
CA PRO A 8 13.53 -11.12 -3.20
C PRO A 8 13.89 -11.33 -1.72
N LEU A 9 14.90 -12.16 -1.47
CA LEU A 9 15.49 -12.35 -0.15
C LEU A 9 16.76 -11.52 -0.01
N TYR A 10 16.90 -10.85 1.13
CA TYR A 10 18.12 -10.15 1.50
C TYR A 10 18.69 -10.67 2.81
N TYR A 11 20.01 -10.74 2.84
CA TYR A 11 20.80 -11.22 3.96
C TYR A 11 21.45 -10.06 4.70
N GLU A 12 21.43 -10.14 6.03
CA GLU A 12 22.07 -9.20 6.94
C GLU A 12 22.89 -9.94 7.99
N ASN A 13 24.21 -9.67 8.01
CA ASN A 13 25.12 -10.21 9.00
C ASN A 13 25.10 -9.34 10.26
N ARG A 14 24.83 -9.95 11.41
CA ARG A 14 24.81 -9.28 12.72
C ARG A 14 25.57 -10.06 13.80
N ILE A 15 26.69 -10.70 13.44
CA ILE A 15 27.52 -11.43 14.41
C ILE A 15 27.97 -10.49 15.54
N PRO A 16 27.67 -10.78 16.82
CA PRO A 16 28.12 -9.95 17.95
C PRO A 16 29.64 -9.87 18.05
N GLU A 17 30.20 -8.67 18.30
CA GLU A 17 31.66 -8.41 18.33
C GLU A 17 32.46 -9.28 19.31
N ILE A 18 31.81 -9.88 20.31
CA ILE A 18 32.45 -10.66 21.39
C ILE A 18 33.07 -12.00 20.90
N GLN A 19 33.16 -12.25 19.58
CA GLN A 19 33.64 -13.53 19.01
C GLN A 19 34.43 -13.40 17.68
N LEU A 20 35.26 -12.36 17.50
CA LEU A 20 36.31 -12.38 16.47
C LEU A 20 37.39 -13.41 16.83
N THR A 21 37.15 -14.73 16.67
CA THR A 21 38.25 -15.72 16.75
C THR A 21 38.01 -17.12 16.18
N ASN A 22 36.92 -17.42 15.45
CA ASN A 22 36.85 -18.73 14.77
C ASN A 22 36.16 -18.60 13.41
N GLU A 23 36.96 -18.63 12.34
CA GLU A 23 36.49 -18.74 10.95
C GLU A 23 36.03 -20.17 10.60
N ASP A 24 36.21 -21.14 11.49
CA ASP A 24 35.86 -22.55 11.31
C ASP A 24 34.87 -23.03 12.40
N LEU A 25 33.59 -22.69 12.24
CA LEU A 25 32.51 -23.50 12.82
C LEU A 25 32.47 -24.81 12.00
N ASN A 26 33.22 -25.82 12.46
CA ASN A 26 33.50 -27.07 11.74
C ASN A 26 32.34 -27.63 10.89
N GLU A 27 32.65 -28.05 9.66
CA GLU A 27 31.72 -28.71 8.73
C GLU A 27 31.01 -29.94 9.36
N ASP A 28 31.68 -30.61 10.30
CA ASP A 28 31.13 -31.78 10.98
C ASP A 28 29.96 -31.44 11.91
N MET A 29 29.97 -30.24 12.51
CA MET A 29 28.84 -29.75 13.31
C MET A 29 27.63 -29.47 12.41
N GLU A 30 27.86 -28.86 11.26
CA GLU A 30 26.80 -28.59 10.28
C GLU A 30 26.21 -29.88 9.71
N ARG A 31 27.04 -30.90 9.43
CA ARG A 31 26.55 -32.23 8.98
C ARG A 31 25.65 -32.92 10.00
N LEU A 32 25.99 -32.86 11.29
CA LEU A 32 25.12 -33.41 12.33
C LEU A 32 23.80 -32.62 12.43
N LEU A 33 23.85 -31.30 12.21
CA LEU A 33 22.70 -30.40 12.28
C LEU A 33 21.83 -30.38 11.00
N GLU A 34 22.29 -30.96 9.89
CA GLU A 34 21.56 -31.02 8.62
C GLU A 34 20.29 -31.89 8.71
N ASP A 35 20.25 -32.86 9.62
CA ASP A 35 19.04 -33.62 9.93
C ASP A 35 17.98 -32.66 10.50
N ALA A 36 16.92 -32.42 9.71
CA ALA A 36 15.85 -31.47 10.00
C ALA A 36 15.08 -31.76 11.31
N GLU A 37 15.34 -32.90 11.95
CA GLU A 37 14.88 -33.29 13.27
C GLU A 37 16.04 -33.94 14.03
N LEU A 38 16.83 -33.15 14.76
CA LEU A 38 17.67 -33.74 15.81
C LEU A 38 16.73 -34.34 16.86
N ASP A 39 16.82 -35.64 17.07
CA ASP A 39 16.28 -36.26 18.26
C ASP A 39 17.11 -35.87 19.50
N ASP A 40 16.60 -36.21 20.68
CA ASP A 40 17.26 -35.83 21.94
C ASP A 40 18.65 -36.49 22.10
N GLU A 41 18.88 -37.64 21.46
CA GLU A 41 20.18 -38.33 21.44
C GLU A 41 21.17 -37.56 20.56
N GLN A 42 20.73 -37.07 19.40
CA GLN A 42 21.54 -36.26 18.49
C GLN A 42 21.88 -34.89 19.09
N GLU A 43 20.94 -34.21 19.79
CA GLU A 43 21.26 -32.97 20.53
C GLU A 43 22.32 -33.22 21.60
N LYS A 44 22.18 -34.30 22.39
CA LYS A 44 23.17 -34.68 23.42
C LYS A 44 24.52 -35.06 22.81
N ARG A 45 24.52 -35.69 21.63
CA ARG A 45 25.75 -36.03 20.89
C ARG A 45 26.45 -34.77 20.38
N LEU A 46 25.70 -33.82 19.82
CA LEU A 46 26.23 -32.53 19.39
C LEU A 46 26.88 -31.77 20.55
N GLU A 47 26.19 -31.69 21.69
CA GLU A 47 26.71 -31.05 22.91
C GLU A 47 28.03 -31.69 23.39
N ARG A 48 28.16 -33.03 23.27
CA ARG A 48 29.38 -33.76 23.66
C ARG A 48 30.53 -33.63 22.67
N GLU A 49 30.27 -33.82 21.37
CA GLU A 49 31.29 -33.84 20.31
C GLU A 49 31.79 -32.42 19.98
N PHE A 50 30.93 -31.40 20.08
CA PHE A 50 31.21 -30.00 19.71
C PHE A 50 31.07 -29.04 20.89
N ALA A 51 31.43 -29.48 22.10
CA ALA A 51 31.23 -28.73 23.34
C ALA A 51 31.74 -27.28 23.30
N ARG A 52 32.87 -27.02 22.62
CA ARG A 52 33.45 -25.67 22.51
C ARG A 52 32.59 -24.75 21.65
N GLN A 53 32.20 -25.19 20.45
CA GLN A 53 31.37 -24.41 19.52
C GLN A 53 29.96 -24.23 20.08
N TYR A 54 29.38 -25.30 20.63
CA TYR A 54 28.08 -25.25 21.30
C TYR A 54 28.08 -24.25 22.46
N HIS A 55 29.13 -24.25 23.31
CA HIS A 55 29.25 -23.28 24.40
C HIS A 55 29.41 -21.83 23.92
N LEU A 56 30.08 -21.60 22.78
CA LEU A 56 30.21 -20.27 22.19
C LEU A 56 28.87 -19.72 21.71
N ILE A 57 28.04 -20.54 21.06
CA ILE A 57 26.72 -20.13 20.56
C ILE A 57 25.75 -19.89 21.72
N THR A 58 25.77 -20.77 22.73
CA THR A 58 24.84 -20.75 23.88
C THR A 58 25.28 -19.85 25.05
N ARG A 59 26.36 -19.08 24.88
CA ARG A 59 26.92 -18.21 25.93
C ARG A 59 25.91 -17.12 26.35
N GLU A 60 25.71 -16.95 27.65
CA GLU A 60 24.64 -16.10 28.20
C GLU A 60 24.70 -14.62 27.77
N ASP A 61 25.89 -14.03 27.74
CA ASP A 61 26.17 -12.65 27.30
C ASP A 61 25.94 -12.46 25.79
N ARG A 62 26.27 -13.47 24.98
CA ARG A 62 25.97 -13.49 23.54
C ARG A 62 24.47 -13.53 23.32
N LEU A 63 23.76 -14.48 23.95
CA LEU A 63 22.31 -14.60 23.83
C LEU A 63 21.58 -13.33 24.31
N GLU A 64 22.11 -12.64 25.32
CA GLU A 64 21.57 -11.34 25.77
C GLU A 64 21.71 -10.27 24.67
N THR A 65 22.90 -10.18 24.05
CA THR A 65 23.16 -9.23 22.95
C THR A 65 22.29 -9.52 21.74
N VAL A 66 22.14 -10.79 21.36
CA VAL A 66 21.27 -11.22 20.26
C VAL A 66 19.80 -10.91 20.57
N ALA A 67 19.35 -11.14 21.81
CA ALA A 67 17.97 -10.84 22.20
C ALA A 67 17.66 -9.33 22.15
N GLU A 68 18.59 -8.48 22.59
CA GLU A 68 18.48 -7.03 22.47
C GLU A 68 18.39 -6.58 21.01
N ASP A 69 19.26 -7.13 20.16
CA ASP A 69 19.27 -6.84 18.73
C ASP A 69 17.99 -7.29 18.04
N ILE A 70 17.47 -8.50 18.33
CA ILE A 70 16.19 -8.98 17.79
C ILE A 70 15.07 -7.99 18.07
N VAL A 71 14.97 -7.46 19.30
CA VAL A 71 13.91 -6.48 19.66
C VAL A 71 14.09 -5.18 18.88
N SER A 72 15.30 -4.63 18.88
CA SER A 72 15.62 -3.39 18.16
C SER A 72 15.37 -3.52 16.65
N HIS A 73 15.87 -4.60 16.06
CA HIS A 73 15.69 -4.90 14.65
C HIS A 73 14.21 -5.11 14.33
N PHE A 74 13.50 -5.97 15.08
CA PHE A 74 12.10 -6.30 14.81
C PHE A 74 11.21 -5.05 14.77
N MET A 75 11.41 -4.13 15.71
CA MET A 75 10.67 -2.87 15.83
C MET A 75 11.11 -1.79 14.83
N GLY A 76 12.31 -1.93 14.26
CA GLY A 76 12.85 -0.98 13.28
C GLY A 76 12.59 -1.33 11.81
N ARG A 77 12.04 -2.52 11.51
CA ARG A 77 11.77 -2.96 10.12
C ARG A 77 10.72 -2.09 9.44
N GLY A 78 10.88 -1.91 8.12
CA GLY A 78 9.90 -1.18 7.30
C GLY A 78 8.58 -1.93 7.06
N PHE A 79 8.57 -3.26 7.24
CA PHE A 79 7.36 -4.08 7.22
C PHE A 79 7.29 -4.91 8.51
N LEU A 80 6.26 -4.67 9.33
CA LEU A 80 6.04 -5.31 10.63
C LEU A 80 5.36 -6.69 10.51
N GLY A 81 5.84 -7.49 9.56
CA GLY A 81 5.44 -8.88 9.39
C GLY A 81 5.91 -9.77 10.54
N LYS A 82 5.41 -11.01 10.54
CA LYS A 82 5.79 -12.02 11.53
C LYS A 82 7.26 -12.43 11.38
N ALA A 83 7.84 -12.93 12.46
CA ALA A 83 9.22 -13.39 12.46
C ALA A 83 9.41 -14.74 13.14
N MET A 84 10.43 -15.45 12.68
CA MET A 84 10.88 -16.72 13.25
C MET A 84 12.29 -16.58 13.80
N VAL A 85 12.51 -17.07 15.01
CA VAL A 85 13.84 -17.15 15.65
C VAL A 85 14.24 -18.61 15.69
N VAL A 86 15.24 -18.97 14.89
CA VAL A 86 15.75 -20.34 14.76
C VAL A 86 16.94 -20.50 15.68
N SER A 87 16.79 -21.29 16.73
CA SER A 87 17.82 -21.55 17.74
C SER A 87 18.47 -22.91 17.54
N ILE A 88 19.69 -23.09 18.05
CA ILE A 88 20.46 -24.33 17.90
C ILE A 88 19.80 -25.56 18.54
N ASP A 89 19.10 -25.40 19.66
CA ASP A 89 18.42 -26.47 20.40
C ASP A 89 17.17 -25.96 21.16
N LYS A 90 16.45 -26.88 21.81
CA LYS A 90 15.24 -26.59 22.60
C LYS A 90 15.50 -25.66 23.79
N ALA A 91 16.62 -25.85 24.49
CA ALA A 91 16.96 -25.04 25.66
C ALA A 91 17.25 -23.58 25.28
N THR A 92 17.96 -23.36 24.18
CA THR A 92 18.30 -22.06 23.63
C THR A 92 17.06 -21.35 23.10
N ALA A 93 16.12 -22.07 22.47
CA ALA A 93 14.85 -21.49 22.04
C ALA A 93 14.04 -20.91 23.22
N ILE A 94 13.99 -21.63 24.36
CA ILE A 94 13.33 -21.15 25.59
C ILE A 94 14.11 -19.96 26.18
N ARG A 95 15.43 -20.04 26.26
CA ARG A 95 16.30 -18.94 26.75
C ARG A 95 16.12 -17.67 25.92
N MET A 96 16.12 -17.80 24.59
CA MET A 96 15.92 -16.68 23.68
C MET A 96 14.53 -16.08 23.81
N TYR A 97 13.49 -16.90 23.97
CA TYR A 97 12.16 -16.40 24.29
C TYR A 97 12.14 -15.55 25.57
N ASP A 98 12.72 -16.05 26.65
CA ASP A 98 12.74 -15.33 27.94
C ASP A 98 13.55 -14.03 27.85
N LYS A 99 14.72 -14.07 27.20
CA LYS A 99 15.58 -12.90 26.99
C LYS A 99 14.92 -11.86 26.09
N VAL A 100 14.33 -12.27 24.96
CA VAL A 100 13.63 -11.35 24.06
C VAL A 100 12.45 -10.72 24.79
N ARG A 101 11.67 -11.46 25.59
CA ARG A 101 10.60 -10.86 26.42
C ARG A 101 11.11 -9.85 27.44
N LYS A 102 12.26 -10.12 28.06
CA LYS A 102 12.92 -9.18 28.97
C LYS A 102 13.30 -7.88 28.25
N HIS A 103 13.95 -7.97 27.09
CA HIS A 103 14.34 -6.81 26.30
C HIS A 103 13.13 -6.09 25.67
N TRP A 104 12.08 -6.83 25.31
CA TRP A 104 10.81 -6.29 24.83
C TRP A 104 10.17 -5.38 25.89
N LYS A 105 10.08 -5.87 27.13
CA LYS A 105 9.58 -5.06 28.25
C LYS A 105 10.44 -3.83 28.50
N ARG A 106 11.77 -3.98 28.47
CA ARG A 106 12.70 -2.86 28.64
C ARG A 106 12.50 -1.79 27.56
N HIS A 107 12.36 -2.20 26.30
CA HIS A 107 12.15 -1.28 25.18
C HIS A 107 10.78 -0.60 25.26
N LEU A 108 9.74 -1.33 25.66
CA LEU A 108 8.41 -0.76 25.93
C LEU A 108 8.45 0.29 27.04
N ASP A 109 9.16 0.03 28.13
CA ASP A 109 9.33 0.98 29.23
C ASP A 109 10.11 2.24 28.77
N GLN A 110 11.15 2.08 27.93
CA GLN A 110 11.86 3.21 27.31
C GLN A 110 10.95 4.07 26.42
N LEU A 111 10.08 3.45 25.62
CA LEU A 111 9.12 4.17 24.78
C LEU A 111 8.09 4.94 25.63
N ARG A 112 7.64 4.35 26.75
CA ARG A 112 6.73 5.02 27.69
C ARG A 112 7.40 6.23 28.36
N ASP A 113 8.66 6.09 28.75
CA ASP A 113 9.45 7.19 29.28
C ASP A 113 9.65 8.30 28.23
N GLU A 114 9.94 7.94 26.97
CA GLU A 114 10.03 8.89 25.86
C GLU A 114 8.70 9.60 25.61
N LEU A 115 7.58 8.86 25.66
CA LEU A 115 6.24 9.41 25.51
C LEU A 115 5.90 10.41 26.63
N ALA A 116 6.31 10.12 27.86
CA ALA A 116 6.11 11.00 29.01
C ALA A 116 6.98 12.27 28.92
N ALA A 117 8.20 12.15 28.37
CA ALA A 117 9.10 13.28 28.14
C ALA A 117 8.71 14.14 26.92
N THR A 118 7.96 13.59 25.97
CA THR A 118 7.54 14.29 24.75
C THR A 118 6.40 15.26 25.03
N SER A 119 6.67 16.57 24.89
CA SER A 119 5.68 17.62 25.10
C SER A 119 4.48 17.48 24.14
N TYR A 120 3.27 17.81 24.64
CA TYR A 120 2.03 17.83 23.87
C TYR A 120 2.07 18.72 22.61
N ALA A 121 3.01 19.67 22.55
CA ALA A 121 3.24 20.47 21.35
C ALA A 121 3.75 19.64 20.14
N PHE A 122 4.28 18.45 20.36
CA PHE A 122 4.80 17.52 19.34
C PHE A 122 3.81 16.36 19.08
N SER A 123 2.57 16.69 18.71
CA SER A 123 1.48 15.71 18.58
C SER A 123 1.77 14.58 17.60
N ALA A 124 2.54 14.83 16.53
CA ALA A 124 2.88 13.81 15.54
C ALA A 124 3.88 12.77 16.08
N LYS A 125 4.99 13.20 16.70
CA LYS A 125 5.96 12.30 17.34
C LYS A 125 5.30 11.47 18.43
N ARG A 126 4.42 12.11 19.21
CA ARG A 126 3.64 11.46 20.25
C ARG A 126 2.79 10.31 19.71
N ALA A 127 2.02 10.56 18.64
CA ALA A 127 1.17 9.55 18.01
C ALA A 127 1.96 8.32 17.52
N VAL A 128 3.15 8.54 16.96
CA VAL A 128 4.03 7.44 16.49
C VAL A 128 4.52 6.57 17.65
N ILE A 129 4.91 7.20 18.77
CA ILE A 129 5.34 6.47 19.96
C ILE A 129 4.15 5.70 20.56
N GLU A 130 2.97 6.31 20.62
CA GLU A 130 1.73 5.67 21.08
C GLU A 130 1.37 4.44 20.23
N GLU A 131 1.47 4.53 18.90
CA GLU A 131 1.24 3.41 17.98
C GLU A 131 2.26 2.27 18.21
N LYS A 132 3.56 2.60 18.37
CA LYS A 132 4.59 1.60 18.68
C LYS A 132 4.32 0.90 20.01
N ILE A 133 3.91 1.66 21.04
CA ILE A 133 3.54 1.11 22.35
C ILE A 133 2.35 0.16 22.20
N HIS A 134 1.28 0.59 21.53
CA HIS A 134 0.10 -0.23 21.29
C HIS A 134 0.45 -1.54 20.59
N TYR A 135 1.21 -1.45 19.49
CA TYR A 135 1.68 -2.62 18.76
C TYR A 135 2.48 -3.56 19.68
N MET A 136 3.42 -3.03 20.48
CA MET A 136 4.22 -3.84 21.40
C MET A 136 3.44 -4.50 22.53
N GLU A 137 2.35 -3.87 22.98
CA GLU A 137 1.45 -4.42 23.99
C GLU A 137 0.58 -5.55 23.44
N GLU A 138 0.22 -5.50 22.16
CA GLU A 138 -0.56 -6.54 21.48
C GLU A 138 0.27 -7.75 21.06
N VAL A 139 1.56 -7.57 20.75
CA VAL A 139 2.40 -8.68 20.26
C VAL A 139 2.49 -9.81 21.29
N ASP A 140 2.08 -11.00 20.84
CA ASP A 140 2.30 -12.27 21.50
C ASP A 140 3.49 -13.01 20.88
N MET A 141 4.18 -13.77 21.73
CA MET A 141 5.35 -14.56 21.40
C MET A 141 5.19 -15.97 21.94
N ALA A 142 5.74 -16.96 21.25
CA ALA A 142 5.69 -18.34 21.74
C ALA A 142 6.85 -19.20 21.27
N VAL A 143 7.13 -20.25 22.03
CA VAL A 143 8.08 -21.29 21.68
C VAL A 143 7.31 -22.45 21.05
N VAL A 144 7.77 -22.95 19.89
CA VAL A 144 7.20 -24.11 19.19
C VAL A 144 8.34 -25.07 18.88
N ILE A 145 8.42 -26.16 19.66
CA ILE A 145 9.49 -27.16 19.59
C ILE A 145 8.92 -28.57 19.69
N SER A 146 9.61 -29.58 19.17
CA SER A 146 9.17 -30.98 19.17
C SER A 146 9.14 -31.56 20.59
N GLN A 147 8.22 -32.48 20.87
CA GLN A 147 8.08 -33.13 22.19
C GLN A 147 9.20 -34.16 22.42
N ALA A 148 9.66 -34.26 23.67
CA ALA A 148 10.74 -35.16 24.09
C ALA A 148 10.41 -35.93 25.38
N GLN A 149 11.03 -37.09 25.57
CA GLN A 149 10.90 -37.85 26.82
C GLN A 149 11.73 -37.19 27.93
N ASN A 150 11.16 -37.04 29.13
CA ASN A 150 11.81 -36.42 30.30
C ASN A 150 12.23 -34.94 30.11
N GLU A 151 11.71 -34.24 29.10
CA GLU A 151 12.08 -32.86 28.78
C GLU A 151 11.91 -31.87 29.94
N VAL A 152 10.95 -32.10 30.84
CA VAL A 152 10.70 -31.23 32.00
C VAL A 152 11.87 -31.29 32.99
N GLU A 153 12.42 -32.48 33.22
CA GLU A 153 13.56 -32.66 34.12
C GLU A 153 14.86 -32.16 33.46
N ASP A 154 15.07 -32.48 32.18
CA ASP A 154 16.22 -32.01 31.40
C ASP A 154 16.29 -30.48 31.36
N MET A 155 15.15 -29.80 31.12
CA MET A 155 15.09 -28.33 31.12
C MET A 155 15.27 -27.74 32.51
N ARG A 156 14.70 -28.36 33.55
CA ARG A 156 14.88 -27.92 34.94
C ARG A 156 16.34 -27.97 35.36
N ASN A 157 17.08 -29.02 34.97
CA ASN A 157 18.52 -29.15 35.22
C ASN A 157 19.32 -28.04 34.51
N LYS A 158 18.84 -27.55 33.37
CA LYS A 158 19.41 -26.39 32.63
C LYS A 158 18.90 -25.03 33.14
N GLY A 159 18.09 -25.00 34.21
CA GLY A 159 17.54 -23.78 34.84
C GLY A 159 16.31 -23.20 34.14
N LEU A 160 15.57 -23.99 33.36
CA LEU A 160 14.46 -23.56 32.50
C LEU A 160 13.15 -24.28 32.86
N ASP A 161 12.01 -23.67 32.51
CA ASP A 161 10.70 -24.31 32.65
C ASP A 161 9.98 -24.39 31.30
N ILE A 162 9.85 -25.60 30.77
CA ILE A 162 9.17 -25.89 29.50
C ILE A 162 7.64 -26.04 29.65
N THR A 163 7.16 -26.23 30.87
CA THR A 163 5.75 -26.56 31.15
C THR A 163 4.75 -25.55 30.59
N PRO A 164 4.98 -24.21 30.73
CA PRO A 164 4.08 -23.21 30.16
C PRO A 164 4.03 -23.27 28.63
N HIS A 165 5.18 -23.48 27.99
CA HIS A 165 5.29 -23.59 26.53
C HIS A 165 4.54 -24.82 26.01
N ARG A 166 4.70 -25.97 26.68
CA ARG A 166 3.97 -27.19 26.31
C ARG A 166 2.47 -27.03 26.41
N ARG A 167 1.98 -26.37 27.46
CA ARG A 167 0.55 -26.08 27.59
C ARG A 167 0.03 -25.29 26.40
N ARG A 168 0.77 -24.27 25.94
CA ARG A 168 0.39 -23.49 24.75
C ARG A 168 0.42 -24.35 23.48
N ILE A 169 1.50 -25.08 23.24
CA ILE A 169 1.65 -25.95 22.06
C ILE A 169 0.53 -27.00 21.95
N VAL A 170 0.09 -27.57 23.09
CA VAL A 170 -0.95 -28.62 23.11
C VAL A 170 -2.37 -28.04 23.04
N ASN A 171 -2.63 -26.93 23.74
CA ASN A 171 -3.98 -26.41 23.88
C ASN A 171 -4.37 -25.37 22.84
N GLU A 172 -3.39 -24.78 22.14
CA GLU A 172 -3.61 -23.73 21.15
C GLU A 172 -3.25 -24.24 19.75
N ASP A 173 -4.03 -23.85 18.74
CA ASP A 173 -3.67 -24.06 17.34
C ASP A 173 -2.63 -23.03 16.89
N MET A 174 -1.37 -23.29 17.24
CA MET A 174 -0.25 -22.38 16.97
C MET A 174 0.00 -22.16 15.48
N ASP A 175 -0.27 -23.18 14.65
CA ASP A 175 -0.08 -23.11 13.18
C ASP A 175 -1.05 -22.11 12.55
N SER A 176 -2.34 -22.27 12.80
CA SER A 176 -3.36 -21.36 12.28
C SER A 176 -3.19 -19.94 12.82
N LYS A 177 -2.91 -19.80 14.13
CA LYS A 177 -2.66 -18.49 14.75
C LYS A 177 -1.47 -17.77 14.12
N PHE A 178 -0.38 -18.47 13.82
CA PHE A 178 0.77 -17.83 13.20
C PHE A 178 0.52 -17.50 11.72
N LYS A 179 -0.27 -18.29 10.98
CA LYS A 179 -0.61 -17.96 9.58
C LYS A 179 -1.54 -16.76 9.45
N ASP A 180 -2.43 -16.56 10.41
CA ASP A 180 -3.39 -15.44 10.44
C ASP A 180 -2.67 -14.06 10.56
N PRO A 181 -2.77 -13.15 9.56
CA PRO A 181 -2.16 -11.83 9.61
C PRO A 181 -2.67 -10.89 10.70
N ASP A 182 -3.89 -11.07 11.18
CA ASP A 182 -4.50 -10.20 12.18
C ASP A 182 -4.24 -10.70 13.61
N ASN A 183 -3.76 -11.93 13.74
CA ASN A 183 -3.46 -12.52 15.03
C ASN A 183 -2.26 -11.83 15.72
N PRO A 184 -2.34 -11.59 17.05
CA PRO A 184 -1.25 -10.99 17.83
C PRO A 184 0.01 -11.85 17.90
N PHE A 185 -0.05 -13.14 17.59
CA PHE A 185 1.13 -14.01 17.59
C PHE A 185 2.09 -13.64 16.45
N ARG A 186 3.12 -12.83 16.75
CA ARG A 186 4.04 -12.26 15.76
C ARG A 186 5.44 -12.84 15.76
N ILE A 187 5.93 -13.37 16.88
CA ILE A 187 7.30 -13.92 16.99
C ILE A 187 7.26 -15.35 17.51
N VAL A 188 7.78 -16.29 16.72
CA VAL A 188 7.92 -17.69 17.14
C VAL A 188 9.38 -18.07 17.32
N PHE A 189 9.66 -18.81 18.38
CA PHE A 189 10.97 -19.39 18.67
C PHE A 189 10.93 -20.88 18.36
N VAL A 190 11.78 -21.32 17.45
CA VAL A 190 11.82 -22.70 16.93
C VAL A 190 13.23 -23.27 16.96
N CYS A 191 13.34 -24.59 16.83
CA CYS A 191 14.60 -25.31 16.59
C CYS A 191 14.48 -26.10 15.27
N ALA A 192 13.79 -27.24 15.30
CA ALA A 192 13.52 -28.09 14.14
C ALA A 192 12.10 -27.92 13.57
N MET A 193 11.13 -27.66 14.45
CA MET A 193 9.74 -27.47 14.03
C MET A 193 9.60 -26.26 13.12
N TRP A 194 8.72 -26.39 12.13
CA TRP A 194 8.50 -25.34 11.14
C TRP A 194 9.82 -24.93 10.45
N MET A 195 10.69 -25.89 10.15
CA MET A 195 11.81 -25.69 9.20
C MET A 195 11.42 -26.19 7.81
N ALA A 196 10.70 -27.32 7.73
CA ALA A 196 10.06 -27.82 6.50
C ALA A 196 8.52 -27.79 6.57
N GLY A 197 7.84 -27.72 5.42
CA GLY A 197 6.39 -27.94 5.27
C GLY A 197 5.42 -26.89 5.83
N PHE A 198 5.91 -25.80 6.42
CA PHE A 198 5.07 -24.73 6.98
C PHE A 198 5.23 -23.45 6.17
N ASP A 199 4.11 -22.85 5.80
CA ASP A 199 4.04 -21.70 4.90
C ASP A 199 3.22 -20.59 5.55
N ALA A 200 3.84 -19.43 5.73
CA ALA A 200 3.21 -18.25 6.31
C ALA A 200 3.63 -17.01 5.50
N PRO A 201 2.84 -16.58 4.50
CA PRO A 201 3.22 -15.50 3.59
C PRO A 201 3.57 -14.16 4.27
N ASN A 202 2.92 -13.88 5.39
CA ASN A 202 3.15 -12.72 6.25
C ASN A 202 4.43 -12.80 7.12
N CYS A 203 5.14 -13.94 7.11
CA CYS A 203 6.46 -14.06 7.72
C CYS A 203 7.48 -13.32 6.83
N ALA A 204 8.10 -12.29 7.39
CA ALA A 204 9.01 -11.41 6.64
C ALA A 204 10.46 -11.49 7.10
N THR A 205 10.72 -12.02 8.30
CA THR A 205 12.07 -12.07 8.85
C THR A 205 12.36 -13.39 9.53
N ILE A 206 13.54 -13.95 9.25
CA ILE A 206 14.05 -15.12 9.93
C ILE A 206 15.37 -14.74 10.59
N TYR A 207 15.41 -14.88 11.90
CA TYR A 207 16.61 -14.73 12.73
C TYR A 207 17.26 -16.10 12.87
N LEU A 208 18.47 -16.24 12.34
CA LEU A 208 19.23 -17.49 12.35
C LEU A 208 20.29 -17.46 13.44
N ASP A 209 20.11 -18.34 14.41
CA ASP A 209 21.07 -18.65 15.47
C ASP A 209 21.30 -20.16 15.60
N LYS A 210 21.31 -20.85 14.44
CA LYS A 210 21.62 -22.28 14.31
C LYS A 210 22.52 -22.51 13.09
N PRO A 211 23.70 -23.16 13.23
CA PRO A 211 24.52 -23.53 12.08
C PRO A 211 23.76 -24.49 11.15
N MET A 212 23.68 -24.19 9.85
CA MET A 212 22.92 -24.97 8.86
C MET A 212 23.52 -24.81 7.47
N ARG A 213 23.34 -25.80 6.58
CA ARG A 213 23.84 -25.77 5.21
C ARG A 213 22.77 -26.07 4.15
N ASN A 214 23.12 -25.72 2.91
CA ASN A 214 22.48 -26.20 1.68
C ASN A 214 20.94 -26.20 1.71
N HIS A 215 20.33 -27.38 1.63
CA HIS A 215 18.91 -27.59 1.48
C HIS A 215 18.10 -27.17 2.72
N THR A 216 18.59 -27.48 3.93
CA THR A 216 17.92 -27.12 5.19
C THR A 216 17.87 -25.61 5.37
N LEU A 217 18.98 -24.92 5.04
CA LEU A 217 19.01 -23.46 5.01
C LEU A 217 18.03 -22.90 3.97
N MET A 218 18.06 -23.42 2.74
CA MET A 218 17.16 -22.96 1.67
C MET A 218 15.67 -23.15 2.03
N GLN A 219 15.30 -24.28 2.65
CA GLN A 219 13.93 -24.54 3.10
C GLN A 219 13.49 -23.56 4.19
N ALA A 220 14.38 -23.26 5.15
CA ALA A 220 14.11 -22.30 6.20
C ALA A 220 13.88 -20.90 5.61
N ILE A 221 14.84 -20.40 4.83
CA ILE A 221 14.82 -19.02 4.32
C ILE A 221 13.74 -18.77 3.27
N SER A 222 13.33 -19.79 2.51
CA SER A 222 12.25 -19.66 1.52
C SER A 222 10.92 -19.22 2.12
N ARG A 223 10.73 -19.30 3.44
CA ARG A 223 9.49 -18.87 4.09
C ARG A 223 9.35 -17.35 4.13
N ALA A 224 10.48 -16.65 4.23
CA ALA A 224 10.50 -15.20 4.19
C ALA A 224 10.27 -14.66 2.76
N ASN A 225 10.33 -15.50 1.72
CA ASN A 225 10.26 -15.07 0.33
C ASN A 225 8.85 -15.07 -0.28
N ARG A 226 7.81 -15.48 0.46
CA ARG A 226 6.44 -15.51 -0.07
C ARG A 226 5.86 -14.10 -0.25
N VAL A 227 5.12 -13.89 -1.34
CA VAL A 227 4.43 -12.62 -1.63
C VAL A 227 3.32 -12.37 -0.62
N PHE A 228 3.25 -11.14 -0.11
CA PHE A 228 2.20 -10.66 0.78
C PHE A 228 1.98 -9.16 0.53
N PRO A 229 0.77 -8.60 0.74
CA PRO A 229 0.53 -7.16 0.59
C PRO A 229 1.55 -6.30 1.36
N ASP A 230 2.03 -5.24 0.72
CA ASP A 230 3.04 -4.28 1.22
C ASP A 230 4.43 -4.84 1.57
N LYS A 231 4.62 -6.16 1.52
CA LYS A 231 5.90 -6.81 1.74
C LYS A 231 6.80 -6.65 0.52
N VAL A 232 7.85 -5.85 0.66
CA VAL A 232 8.81 -5.58 -0.41
C VAL A 232 9.82 -6.71 -0.59
N ASN A 233 10.24 -7.34 0.50
CA ASN A 233 11.27 -8.37 0.53
C ASN A 233 11.19 -9.23 1.80
N GLY A 234 11.88 -10.37 1.78
CA GLY A 234 12.20 -11.13 2.99
C GLY A 234 13.59 -10.78 3.52
N LEU A 235 13.76 -10.84 4.84
CA LEU A 235 15.02 -10.58 5.53
C LEU A 235 15.51 -11.82 6.27
N ILE A 236 16.77 -12.18 6.05
CA ILE A 236 17.47 -13.22 6.78
C ILE A 236 18.56 -12.55 7.61
N VAL A 237 18.39 -12.56 8.93
CA VAL A 237 19.33 -11.97 9.89
C VAL A 237 20.13 -13.09 10.52
N ASP A 238 21.46 -13.03 10.40
CA ASP A 238 22.34 -14.12 10.78
C ASP A 238 23.34 -13.69 11.85
N TYR A 239 23.29 -14.39 12.99
CA TYR A 239 24.12 -14.15 14.16
C TYR A 239 25.32 -15.10 14.25
N ILE A 240 25.45 -16.04 13.31
CA ILE A 240 26.49 -17.09 13.31
C ILE A 240 27.46 -16.92 12.14
N GLY A 241 27.01 -16.41 10.99
CA GLY A 241 27.83 -16.21 9.79
C GLY A 241 27.66 -17.31 8.72
N ILE A 242 26.54 -18.03 8.76
CA ILE A 242 26.18 -19.15 7.88
C ILE A 242 26.28 -18.79 6.39
N PHE A 243 25.92 -17.56 6.03
CA PHE A 243 25.88 -17.16 4.62
C PHE A 243 27.27 -17.08 3.98
N ARG A 244 28.29 -16.70 4.74
CA ARG A 244 29.69 -16.71 4.26
C ARG A 244 30.10 -18.12 3.86
N ASP A 245 29.62 -19.12 4.60
CA ASP A 245 29.92 -20.53 4.34
C ASP A 245 29.05 -21.10 3.20
N MET A 246 27.80 -20.64 3.07
CA MET A 246 26.96 -20.95 1.91
C MET A 246 27.55 -20.41 0.60
N GLN A 247 28.02 -19.15 0.57
CA GLN A 247 28.67 -18.57 -0.61
C GLN A 247 29.95 -19.33 -0.98
N LYS A 248 30.78 -19.71 0.00
CA LYS A 248 31.96 -20.56 -0.22
C LYS A 248 31.56 -21.92 -0.83
N ALA A 249 30.53 -22.57 -0.28
CA ALA A 249 30.04 -23.86 -0.77
C ALA A 249 29.50 -23.76 -2.21
N LEU A 250 28.70 -22.72 -2.50
CA LEU A 250 28.18 -22.46 -3.85
C LEU A 250 29.30 -22.12 -4.85
N ALA A 251 30.35 -21.41 -4.44
CA ALA A 251 31.50 -21.12 -5.29
C ALA A 251 32.30 -22.38 -5.65
N ILE A 252 32.41 -23.34 -4.72
CA ILE A 252 33.10 -24.64 -4.94
C ILE A 252 32.30 -25.54 -5.89
N TYR A 253 30.96 -25.54 -5.79
CA TYR A 253 30.08 -26.34 -6.68
C TYR A 253 29.77 -25.64 -8.02
N GLY A 254 29.73 -24.31 -8.05
CA GLY A 254 29.42 -23.49 -9.23
C GLY A 254 30.50 -23.50 -10.31
N SER A 255 31.73 -23.92 -9.99
CA SER A 255 32.80 -24.09 -10.98
C SER A 255 32.64 -25.31 -11.91
N GLY A 256 31.61 -26.14 -11.71
CA GLY A 256 31.39 -27.38 -12.47
C GLY A 256 30.38 -27.32 -13.63
N SER A 257 29.52 -26.30 -13.70
CA SER A 257 28.45 -26.23 -14.70
C SER A 257 28.59 -25.01 -15.58
N ARG A 258 29.17 -25.22 -16.77
CA ARG A 258 29.13 -24.29 -17.90
C ARG A 258 27.67 -23.94 -18.24
N GLY A 259 27.34 -22.67 -18.09
CA GLY A 259 26.17 -22.02 -18.66
C GLY A 259 26.31 -20.52 -18.48
N ASP A 260 26.43 -19.78 -19.58
CA ASP A 260 26.59 -18.32 -19.63
C ASP A 260 25.44 -17.60 -18.91
N SER A 261 25.63 -17.28 -17.64
CA SER A 261 24.84 -16.28 -16.92
C SER A 261 25.84 -15.41 -16.18
N GLU A 262 26.07 -14.20 -16.69
CA GLU A 262 27.08 -13.22 -16.22
C GLU A 262 26.83 -12.67 -14.80
N ASN A 263 25.92 -13.25 -14.02
CA ASN A 263 25.86 -13.09 -12.57
C ASN A 263 25.47 -14.43 -11.97
N GLY A 264 26.32 -15.01 -11.13
CA GLY A 264 25.98 -16.19 -10.34
C GLY A 264 24.81 -15.84 -9.41
N ASP A 265 23.59 -16.16 -9.84
CA ASP A 265 22.36 -15.69 -9.22
C ASP A 265 22.14 -16.46 -7.90
N THR A 266 22.76 -15.98 -6.82
CA THR A 266 22.52 -16.53 -5.49
C THR A 266 21.07 -16.19 -5.09
N PRO A 267 20.27 -17.16 -4.60
CA PRO A 267 18.85 -16.94 -4.25
C PRO A 267 18.59 -15.84 -3.19
N VAL A 268 19.65 -15.36 -2.55
CA VAL A 268 19.65 -14.35 -1.50
C VAL A 268 20.74 -13.34 -1.83
N ASN A 269 20.41 -12.06 -1.76
CA ASN A 269 21.34 -10.96 -2.02
C ASN A 269 21.82 -10.34 -0.71
N GLU A 270 23.01 -9.74 -0.69
CA GLU A 270 23.42 -8.92 0.46
C GLU A 270 22.55 -7.66 0.57
N LYS A 271 22.23 -7.25 1.80
CA LYS A 271 21.49 -6.01 2.06
C LYS A 271 22.18 -4.76 1.51
N SER A 272 23.51 -4.77 1.40
CA SER A 272 24.33 -3.72 0.77
C SER A 272 23.87 -3.37 -0.65
N VAL A 273 23.36 -4.36 -1.40
CA VAL A 273 22.80 -4.17 -2.75
C VAL A 273 21.55 -3.28 -2.72
N LEU A 274 20.68 -3.44 -1.72
CA LEU A 274 19.51 -2.57 -1.54
C LEU A 274 19.92 -1.13 -1.24
N VAL A 275 20.94 -0.94 -0.39
CA VAL A 275 21.47 0.39 -0.07
C VAL A 275 22.01 1.06 -1.34
N GLY A 276 22.75 0.32 -2.17
CA GLY A 276 23.21 0.81 -3.48
C GLY A 276 22.07 1.17 -4.42
N ARG A 277 21.03 0.33 -4.51
CA ARG A 277 19.83 0.59 -5.32
C ARG A 277 19.07 1.83 -4.84
N LEU A 278 18.92 2.02 -3.53
CA LEU A 278 18.30 3.21 -2.96
C LEU A 278 19.10 4.46 -3.30
N ARG A 279 20.43 4.43 -3.16
CA ARG A 279 21.30 5.57 -3.54
C ARG A 279 21.10 5.94 -5.02
N ALA A 280 21.10 4.95 -5.91
CA ALA A 280 20.86 5.18 -7.34
C ALA A 280 19.46 5.76 -7.63
N ALA A 281 18.41 5.24 -6.96
CA ALA A 281 17.05 5.75 -7.11
C ALA A 281 16.89 7.19 -6.61
N ILE A 282 17.56 7.54 -5.50
CA ILE A 282 17.62 8.92 -4.99
C ILE A 282 18.31 9.81 -6.02
N GLU A 283 19.46 9.42 -6.55
CA GLU A 283 20.19 10.20 -7.57
C GLU A 283 19.38 10.42 -8.85
N GLU A 284 18.59 9.42 -9.27
CA GLU A 284 17.68 9.54 -10.40
C GLU A 284 16.56 10.56 -10.11
N ALA A 285 15.95 10.49 -8.92
CA ALA A 285 14.93 11.43 -8.48
C ALA A 285 15.49 12.87 -8.34
N ASP A 286 16.70 13.03 -7.81
CA ASP A 286 17.36 14.34 -7.73
C ASP A 286 17.61 14.94 -9.11
N ARG A 287 18.09 14.12 -10.06
CA ARG A 287 18.38 14.56 -11.41
C ARG A 287 17.12 15.04 -12.11
N PHE A 288 16.03 14.28 -11.99
CA PHE A 288 14.73 14.69 -12.50
C PHE A 288 14.25 16.01 -11.85
N CYS A 289 14.36 16.14 -10.53
CA CYS A 289 14.03 17.39 -9.84
C CYS A 289 14.88 18.57 -10.34
N ALA A 290 16.17 18.37 -10.57
CA ALA A 290 17.07 19.39 -11.09
C ALA A 290 16.72 19.79 -12.54
N GLU A 291 16.37 18.81 -13.39
CA GLU A 291 15.86 19.05 -14.75
C GLU A 291 14.59 19.91 -14.75
N CYS A 292 13.70 19.70 -13.76
CA CYS A 292 12.52 20.52 -13.55
C CYS A 292 12.82 21.90 -12.91
N GLY A 293 14.05 22.16 -12.46
CA GLY A 293 14.44 23.40 -11.78
C GLY A 293 14.07 23.46 -10.29
N VAL A 294 13.94 22.30 -9.63
CA VAL A 294 13.64 22.21 -8.19
C VAL A 294 14.92 22.28 -7.36
N GLU A 295 14.96 23.23 -6.43
CA GLU A 295 16.09 23.41 -5.50
C GLU A 295 15.92 22.57 -4.22
N LEU A 296 16.13 21.26 -4.33
CA LEU A 296 15.92 20.32 -3.21
C LEU A 296 16.71 20.68 -1.94
N ASN A 297 17.96 21.13 -2.10
CA ASN A 297 18.79 21.53 -0.96
C ASN A 297 18.25 22.78 -0.25
N ALA A 298 17.70 23.75 -0.98
CA ALA A 298 17.08 24.92 -0.38
C ALA A 298 15.84 24.53 0.44
N ILE A 299 15.02 23.61 -0.07
CA ILE A 299 13.85 23.09 0.66
C ILE A 299 14.25 22.36 1.95
N ARG A 300 15.37 21.63 1.93
CA ARG A 300 15.87 20.92 3.12
C ARG A 300 16.34 21.87 4.21
N MET A 301 17.01 22.96 3.84
CA MET A 301 17.57 23.94 4.78
C MET A 301 16.55 24.98 5.26
N ALA A 302 15.44 25.14 4.54
CA ALA A 302 14.38 26.06 4.90
C ALA A 302 13.47 25.51 6.01
N ASP A 303 12.92 26.43 6.81
CA ASP A 303 11.99 26.15 7.90
C ASP A 303 10.72 26.99 7.80
N GLY A 304 9.65 26.53 8.47
CA GLY A 304 8.38 27.27 8.56
C GLY A 304 7.77 27.65 7.21
N PHE A 305 7.32 28.90 7.09
CA PHE A 305 6.64 29.41 5.89
C PHE A 305 7.52 29.41 4.64
N GLU A 306 8.83 29.58 4.78
CA GLU A 306 9.75 29.56 3.64
C GLU A 306 9.80 28.17 3.00
N LYS A 307 9.85 27.13 3.83
CA LYS A 307 9.80 25.73 3.37
C LYS A 307 8.52 25.44 2.59
N THR A 308 7.37 25.90 3.10
CA THR A 308 6.08 25.74 2.42
C THR A 308 6.10 26.38 1.03
N LYS A 309 6.60 27.62 0.93
CA LYS A 309 6.71 28.33 -0.35
C LYS A 309 7.63 27.60 -1.34
N LEU A 310 8.75 27.07 -0.87
CA LEU A 310 9.67 26.32 -1.73
C LEU A 310 9.09 24.97 -2.17
N LEU A 311 8.30 24.31 -1.32
CA LEU A 311 7.55 23.10 -1.67
C LEU A 311 6.48 23.38 -2.74
N GLU A 312 5.70 24.45 -2.58
CA GLU A 312 4.71 24.88 -3.59
C GLU A 312 5.37 25.19 -4.94
N ARG A 313 6.55 25.83 -4.91
CA ARG A 313 7.35 26.09 -6.11
C ARG A 313 7.88 24.78 -6.72
N ALA A 314 8.31 23.83 -5.91
CA ALA A 314 8.78 22.53 -6.39
C ALA A 314 7.67 21.74 -7.08
N VAL A 315 6.49 21.71 -6.48
CA VAL A 315 5.30 21.05 -7.06
C VAL A 315 4.93 21.69 -8.39
N ASP A 316 4.86 23.02 -8.47
CA ASP A 316 4.56 23.73 -9.72
C ASP A 316 5.61 23.47 -10.81
N ALA A 317 6.89 23.39 -10.43
CA ALA A 317 7.99 23.07 -11.34
C ALA A 317 7.88 21.65 -11.92
N ILE A 318 7.43 20.67 -11.13
CA ILE A 318 7.26 19.26 -11.54
C ILE A 318 6.04 19.09 -12.45
N LEU A 319 4.96 19.86 -12.25
CA LEU A 319 3.69 19.76 -12.98
C LEU A 319 3.74 20.39 -14.38
N ILE A 320 4.77 20.05 -15.16
CA ILE A 320 4.89 20.49 -16.57
C ILE A 320 3.76 19.87 -17.40
N ASN A 321 3.60 18.55 -17.35
CA ASN A 321 2.56 17.80 -18.04
C ASN A 321 2.27 16.48 -17.30
N ASP A 322 1.39 15.64 -17.84
CA ASP A 322 1.07 14.37 -17.20
C ASP A 322 2.24 13.38 -17.18
N GLU A 323 3.13 13.44 -18.16
CA GLU A 323 4.31 12.59 -18.19
C GLU A 323 5.28 12.95 -17.06
N SER A 324 5.59 14.22 -16.86
CA SER A 324 6.46 14.69 -15.77
C SER A 324 5.86 14.38 -14.40
N LYS A 325 4.54 14.58 -14.24
CA LYS A 325 3.81 14.20 -13.02
C LYS A 325 3.92 12.70 -12.74
N LYS A 326 3.61 11.85 -13.72
CA LYS A 326 3.68 10.38 -13.58
C LYS A 326 5.10 9.91 -13.29
N ARG A 327 6.09 10.46 -14.00
CA ARG A 327 7.51 10.15 -13.81
C ARG A 327 7.97 10.47 -12.39
N TYR A 328 7.62 11.66 -11.87
CA TYR A 328 7.95 12.01 -10.49
C TYR A 328 7.32 11.07 -9.47
N LEU A 329 6.02 10.78 -9.60
CA LEU A 329 5.31 9.88 -8.68
C LEU A 329 5.88 8.45 -8.71
N LEU A 330 6.31 7.97 -9.87
CA LEU A 330 6.99 6.68 -10.01
C LEU A 330 8.36 6.68 -9.30
N LEU A 331 9.18 7.72 -9.52
CA LEU A 331 10.49 7.86 -8.89
C LEU A 331 10.36 7.95 -7.36
N ALA A 332 9.48 8.80 -6.86
CA ALA A 332 9.22 8.95 -5.43
C ALA A 332 8.68 7.65 -4.80
N GLY A 333 7.78 6.95 -5.50
CA GLY A 333 7.27 5.64 -5.07
C GLY A 333 8.37 4.58 -5.00
N ASN A 334 9.27 4.52 -5.98
CA ASN A 334 10.41 3.61 -5.98
C ASN A 334 11.37 3.90 -4.82
N VAL A 335 11.70 5.17 -4.58
CA VAL A 335 12.53 5.59 -3.44
C VAL A 335 11.88 5.18 -2.11
N SER A 336 10.57 5.44 -1.93
CA SER A 336 9.84 5.05 -0.72
C SER A 336 9.87 3.53 -0.51
N LYS A 337 9.61 2.75 -1.56
CA LYS A 337 9.66 1.28 -1.53
C LYS A 337 11.04 0.75 -1.14
N LEU A 338 12.10 1.25 -1.76
CA LEU A 338 13.48 0.84 -1.45
C LEU A 338 13.92 1.28 -0.05
N TYR A 339 13.50 2.46 0.37
CA TYR A 339 13.77 2.96 1.72
C TYR A 339 13.15 2.05 2.79
N ARG A 340 11.88 1.63 2.62
CA ARG A 340 11.25 0.64 3.51
C ARG A 340 11.97 -0.70 3.51
N ALA A 341 12.50 -1.14 2.36
CA ALA A 341 13.21 -2.42 2.23
C ALA A 341 14.56 -2.46 2.98
N ILE A 342 15.24 -1.33 3.15
CA ILE A 342 16.52 -1.29 3.87
C ILE A 342 16.36 -1.17 5.38
N LEU A 343 15.22 -0.72 5.90
CA LEU A 343 15.04 -0.54 7.34
C LEU A 343 15.20 -1.87 8.09
N PRO A 344 15.93 -1.91 9.24
CA PRO A 344 16.50 -0.79 10.01
C PRO A 344 18.01 -0.54 9.78
N ASP A 345 18.50 -0.66 8.55
CA ASP A 345 19.92 -0.42 8.25
C ASP A 345 20.39 0.98 8.69
N PRO A 346 21.56 1.15 9.34
CA PRO A 346 22.08 2.45 9.75
C PRO A 346 22.19 3.47 8.60
N ALA A 347 22.44 3.03 7.36
CA ALA A 347 22.47 3.90 6.19
C ALA A 347 21.12 4.58 5.93
N ALA A 348 20.02 4.03 6.44
CA ALA A 348 18.71 4.65 6.34
C ALA A 348 18.67 6.03 7.02
N ASN A 349 19.40 6.22 8.11
CA ASN A 349 19.43 7.50 8.84
C ASN A 349 20.06 8.63 7.99
N GLU A 350 21.11 8.31 7.22
CA GLU A 350 21.76 9.26 6.30
C GLU A 350 20.82 9.64 5.14
N LEU A 351 20.08 8.66 4.61
CA LEU A 351 19.26 8.82 3.42
C LEU A 351 17.85 9.35 3.70
N ALA A 352 17.35 9.20 4.94
CA ALA A 352 16.01 9.57 5.37
C ALA A 352 15.57 10.99 4.94
N PRO A 353 16.38 12.05 5.13
CA PRO A 353 15.94 13.42 4.81
C PRO A 353 15.58 13.61 3.33
N ARG A 354 16.24 12.87 2.42
CA ARG A 354 15.96 12.92 0.98
C ARG A 354 14.71 12.11 0.65
N CYS A 355 14.62 10.88 1.15
CA CYS A 355 13.46 10.00 0.95
C CYS A 355 12.16 10.66 1.40
N VAL A 356 12.17 11.24 2.61
CA VAL A 356 11.00 11.93 3.19
C VAL A 356 10.62 13.15 2.35
N LEU A 357 11.58 13.94 1.86
CA LEU A 357 11.28 15.09 1.01
C LEU A 357 10.58 14.66 -0.29
N PHE A 358 11.06 13.61 -0.95
CA PHE A 358 10.42 13.11 -2.17
C PHE A 358 8.97 12.66 -1.91
N GLY A 359 8.76 11.93 -0.80
CA GLY A 359 7.45 11.50 -0.35
C GLY A 359 6.50 12.66 -0.06
N VAL A 360 6.97 13.72 0.63
CA VAL A 360 6.16 14.92 0.91
C VAL A 360 5.71 15.61 -0.37
N ILE A 361 6.61 15.85 -1.33
CA ILE A 361 6.23 16.47 -2.61
C ILE A 361 5.23 15.57 -3.37
N ALA A 362 5.43 14.24 -3.37
CA ALA A 362 4.51 13.31 -4.01
C ALA A 362 3.11 13.36 -3.37
N GLN A 363 3.06 13.41 -2.03
CA GLN A 363 1.82 13.54 -1.29
C GLN A 363 1.13 14.88 -1.56
N THR A 364 1.89 15.98 -1.66
CA THR A 364 1.36 17.29 -2.04
C THR A 364 0.73 17.23 -3.44
N ILE A 365 1.42 16.65 -4.43
CA ILE A 365 0.89 16.47 -5.79
C ILE A 365 -0.42 15.66 -5.78
N ARG A 366 -0.46 14.53 -5.06
CA ARG A 366 -1.66 13.69 -4.95
C ARG A 366 -2.82 14.41 -4.29
N SER A 367 -2.55 15.33 -3.36
CA SER A 367 -3.58 16.11 -2.66
C SER A 367 -4.21 17.23 -3.50
N LEU A 368 -3.67 17.55 -4.68
CA LEU A 368 -4.20 18.63 -5.53
C LEU A 368 -5.51 18.27 -6.24
N ALA A 369 -5.79 16.98 -6.45
CA ALA A 369 -7.01 16.53 -7.11
C ALA A 369 -7.90 15.77 -6.10
N PRO A 370 -9.23 15.99 -6.12
CA PRO A 370 -10.15 15.15 -5.37
C PRO A 370 -10.03 13.71 -5.87
N ARG A 371 -9.96 12.74 -4.95
CA ARG A 371 -9.91 11.33 -5.32
C ARG A 371 -11.15 10.97 -6.14
N ALA A 372 -10.96 10.49 -7.36
CA ALA A 372 -12.03 9.84 -8.09
C ALA A 372 -12.35 8.50 -7.39
N ASP A 373 -13.65 8.17 -7.33
CA ASP A 373 -14.27 7.06 -6.60
C ASP A 373 -13.41 5.79 -6.43
N ILE A 374 -13.28 5.37 -5.16
CA ILE A 374 -13.24 4.00 -4.62
C ILE A 374 -12.94 2.86 -5.61
N SER A 375 -11.67 2.77 -6.02
CA SER A 375 -10.96 1.50 -6.31
C SER A 375 -9.44 1.61 -6.10
N GLU A 376 -8.93 2.77 -5.70
CA GLU A 376 -7.55 2.94 -5.23
C GLU A 376 -7.52 3.19 -3.71
N VAL A 377 -7.97 2.20 -2.94
CA VAL A 377 -7.80 2.18 -1.46
C VAL A 377 -6.33 1.98 -1.06
N MET A 378 -5.40 1.85 -2.00
CA MET A 378 -3.96 1.70 -1.71
C MET A 378 -3.22 3.02 -1.39
N GLY A 379 -3.91 4.17 -1.38
CA GLY A 379 -3.30 5.47 -1.04
C GLY A 379 -3.44 5.89 0.43
N GLU A 380 -4.31 5.25 1.21
CA GLU A 380 -4.54 5.60 2.63
C GLU A 380 -3.54 4.96 3.60
N VAL A 381 -2.90 3.87 3.19
CA VAL A 381 -1.89 3.18 4.00
C VAL A 381 -0.50 3.82 3.86
N GLU A 382 -0.22 4.53 2.75
CA GLU A 382 1.06 5.26 2.59
C GLU A 382 1.19 6.48 3.51
N GLY A 383 0.10 7.23 3.73
CA GLY A 383 0.12 8.44 4.55
C GLY A 383 0.18 8.21 6.06
N LEU A 384 -0.19 7.01 6.52
CA LEU A 384 -0.10 6.62 7.94
C LEU A 384 1.25 5.98 8.27
N LEU A 385 1.89 5.27 7.33
CA LEU A 385 3.23 4.68 7.53
C LEU A 385 4.37 5.70 7.44
N ASP A 386 4.22 6.80 6.70
CA ASP A 386 5.28 7.81 6.55
C ASP A 386 5.55 8.63 7.82
N LYS A 387 4.65 8.61 8.81
CA LYS A 387 4.90 9.24 10.12
C LYS A 387 5.84 8.41 11.00
N SER A 388 5.90 7.10 10.77
CA SER A 388 6.53 6.14 11.67
C SER A 388 8.01 5.88 11.38
N ILE A 389 8.55 6.47 10.30
CA ILE A 389 9.91 6.20 9.80
C ILE A 389 10.98 7.15 10.40
N ALA A 390 10.59 8.14 11.20
CA ALA A 390 11.55 8.98 11.90
C ALA A 390 12.08 8.27 13.16
N SER A 391 12.98 7.29 12.98
CA SER A 391 14.04 7.03 13.95
C SER A 391 14.91 8.29 13.99
N GLU A 392 14.73 9.10 15.03
CA GLU A 392 15.49 10.32 15.34
C GLU A 392 15.57 11.40 14.24
N GLY A 393 14.77 12.46 14.41
CA GLY A 393 15.25 13.82 14.09
C GLY A 393 14.74 14.52 12.82
N TYR A 394 13.81 13.94 12.04
CA TYR A 394 13.24 14.66 10.89
C TYR A 394 11.73 14.83 10.99
N GLU A 395 11.30 15.79 11.81
CA GLU A 395 9.93 16.30 11.79
C GLU A 395 9.78 17.27 10.62
N ILE A 396 9.28 16.82 9.47
CA ILE A 396 8.51 17.75 8.66
C ILE A 396 7.15 17.86 9.35
N ARG A 397 7.00 18.91 10.17
CA ARG A 397 5.69 19.37 10.65
C ARG A 397 4.88 19.89 9.47
N TYR A 398 4.50 19.01 8.58
CA TYR A 398 3.43 19.28 7.64
C TYR A 398 2.14 19.11 8.44
N ARG A 399 1.74 20.19 9.12
CA ARG A 399 0.33 20.41 9.39
C ARG A 399 -0.27 20.72 8.02
N THR A 400 -0.52 19.69 7.19
CA THR A 400 -1.74 19.76 6.42
C THR A 400 -2.80 19.89 7.49
N GLU A 401 -3.30 21.10 7.70
CA GLU A 401 -4.75 21.16 7.75
C GLU A 401 -5.16 20.40 6.49
N PRO A 402 -5.79 19.21 6.61
CA PRO A 402 -6.33 18.57 5.42
C PRO A 402 -7.09 19.67 4.71
N TYR A 403 -6.65 20.02 3.50
CA TYR A 403 -7.36 20.99 2.68
C TYR A 403 -8.80 20.50 2.68
N GLY A 404 -9.66 21.24 3.40
CA GLY A 404 -10.87 20.75 4.07
C GLY A 404 -11.26 19.31 3.77
N SER A 405 -11.08 18.40 4.73
CA SER A 405 -11.98 17.27 4.84
C SER A 405 -13.40 17.84 4.83
N ASP A 406 -14.18 17.50 3.81
CA ASP A 406 -15.61 17.80 3.63
C ASP A 406 -16.02 18.90 2.62
N HIS A 407 -15.19 19.25 1.65
CA HIS A 407 -15.68 20.08 0.54
C HIS A 407 -15.80 19.25 -0.74
N LEU A 408 -16.97 18.62 -0.91
CA LEU A 408 -17.59 18.47 -2.22
C LEU A 408 -17.53 19.84 -2.90
N VAL A 409 -16.52 20.07 -3.75
CA VAL A 409 -16.38 21.36 -4.42
C VAL A 409 -17.49 21.47 -5.46
N ASP A 410 -18.54 22.17 -5.05
CA ASP A 410 -19.62 22.61 -5.91
C ASP A 410 -19.06 23.67 -6.87
N LEU A 411 -18.86 23.30 -8.15
CA LEU A 411 -18.36 24.22 -9.19
C LEU A 411 -19.24 25.48 -9.31
N SER A 412 -20.52 25.43 -8.89
CA SER A 412 -21.41 26.59 -8.92
C SER A 412 -21.05 27.68 -7.90
N LYS A 413 -20.22 27.35 -6.90
CA LYS A 413 -19.71 28.26 -5.87
C LYS A 413 -18.28 28.72 -6.12
N ILE A 414 -17.68 28.34 -7.26
CA ILE A 414 -16.33 28.78 -7.60
C ILE A 414 -16.36 30.23 -8.06
N ASP A 415 -15.64 31.07 -7.32
CA ASP A 415 -15.30 32.42 -7.75
C ASP A 415 -14.17 32.34 -8.79
N PHE A 416 -14.56 32.38 -10.07
CA PHE A 416 -13.62 32.33 -11.19
C PHE A 416 -12.68 33.53 -11.24
N ASP A 417 -13.09 34.69 -10.69
CA ASP A 417 -12.24 35.89 -10.63
C ASP A 417 -11.16 35.72 -9.56
N ALA A 418 -11.52 35.18 -8.39
CA ALA A 418 -10.56 34.81 -7.37
C ALA A 418 -9.58 33.71 -7.85
N LEU A 419 -10.06 32.74 -8.64
CA LEU A 419 -9.23 31.70 -9.22
C LEU A 419 -8.23 32.28 -10.25
N ARG A 420 -8.70 33.17 -11.14
CA ARG A 420 -7.85 33.92 -12.08
C ARG A 420 -6.81 34.77 -11.34
N ALA A 421 -7.17 35.36 -10.19
CA ALA A 421 -6.24 36.12 -9.37
C ALA A 421 -5.15 35.23 -8.75
N LYS A 422 -5.52 34.06 -8.21
CA LYS A 422 -4.55 33.08 -7.67
C LYS A 422 -3.62 32.52 -8.75
N PHE A 423 -4.15 32.24 -9.94
CA PHE A 423 -3.34 31.81 -11.08
C PHE A 423 -2.25 32.84 -11.42
N LYS A 424 -2.56 34.15 -11.32
CA LYS A 424 -1.57 35.22 -11.54
C LYS A 424 -0.53 35.37 -10.41
N GLN A 425 -0.76 34.81 -9.23
CA GLN A 425 0.13 34.94 -8.07
C GLN A 425 1.36 34.02 -8.09
N GLY A 426 1.47 33.09 -9.05
CA GLY A 426 2.76 32.46 -9.41
C GLY A 426 2.76 30.95 -9.60
N HIS A 427 1.85 30.20 -8.98
CA HIS A 427 1.80 28.72 -9.07
C HIS A 427 0.78 28.26 -10.12
N LYS A 428 0.99 28.69 -11.37
CA LYS A 428 0.04 28.51 -12.47
C LYS A 428 -0.30 27.05 -12.75
N ARG A 429 0.70 26.17 -12.77
CA ARG A 429 0.51 24.74 -13.08
C ARG A 429 -0.21 24.04 -11.94
N THR A 430 0.12 24.38 -10.71
CA THR A 430 -0.59 23.87 -9.52
C THR A 430 -2.07 24.26 -9.53
N GLU A 431 -2.39 25.52 -9.84
CA GLU A 431 -3.79 25.97 -9.90
C GLU A 431 -4.57 25.36 -11.08
N ALA A 432 -3.93 25.18 -12.24
CA ALA A 432 -4.52 24.46 -13.37
C ALA A 432 -4.79 22.98 -13.03
N GLU A 433 -3.86 22.33 -12.32
CA GLU A 433 -4.01 20.94 -11.88
C GLU A 433 -5.19 20.76 -10.91
N LYS A 434 -5.36 21.67 -9.96
CA LYS A 434 -6.52 21.67 -9.03
C LYS A 434 -7.83 21.83 -9.77
N LEU A 435 -7.91 22.79 -10.70
CA LEU A 435 -9.11 23.01 -11.51
C LEU A 435 -9.42 21.78 -12.37
N ARG A 436 -8.40 21.20 -13.01
CA ARG A 436 -8.52 19.98 -13.80
C ARG A 436 -9.08 18.81 -12.98
N GLY A 437 -8.54 18.58 -11.77
CA GLY A 437 -9.05 17.55 -10.86
C GLY A 437 -10.52 17.78 -10.48
N THR A 438 -10.88 19.03 -10.19
CA THR A 438 -12.26 19.41 -9.84
C THR A 438 -13.22 19.18 -11.00
N ILE A 439 -12.85 19.59 -12.22
CA ILE A 439 -13.61 19.36 -13.45
C ILE A 439 -13.81 17.87 -13.66
N ASN A 440 -12.74 17.06 -13.56
CA ASN A 440 -12.81 15.62 -13.76
C ASN A 440 -13.80 14.97 -12.77
N SER A 441 -13.70 15.28 -11.48
CA SER A 441 -14.61 14.74 -10.45
C SER A 441 -16.06 15.13 -10.70
N LYS A 442 -16.35 16.37 -11.13
CA LYS A 442 -17.71 16.78 -11.49
C LYS A 442 -18.18 16.08 -12.76
N LEU A 443 -17.36 16.03 -13.79
CA LEU A 443 -17.70 15.41 -15.07
C LEU A 443 -18.01 13.93 -14.91
N THR A 444 -17.23 13.18 -14.11
CA THR A 444 -17.53 11.78 -13.78
C THR A 444 -18.91 11.63 -13.14
N LYS A 445 -19.30 12.53 -12.23
CA LYS A 445 -20.64 12.52 -11.62
C LYS A 445 -21.73 12.83 -12.65
N MET A 446 -21.53 13.86 -13.47
CA MET A 446 -22.48 14.26 -14.51
C MET A 446 -22.72 13.15 -15.54
N ILE A 447 -21.68 12.39 -15.91
CA ILE A 447 -21.75 11.26 -16.85
C ILE A 447 -22.42 10.04 -16.21
N ARG A 448 -22.14 9.78 -14.93
CA ARG A 448 -22.80 8.71 -14.18
C ARG A 448 -24.32 8.91 -14.14
N LEU A 449 -24.77 10.15 -14.00
CA LEU A 449 -26.18 10.51 -14.03
C LEU A 449 -26.72 10.51 -15.47
N ASN A 450 -25.97 11.06 -16.42
CA ASN A 450 -26.40 11.16 -17.81
C ASN A 450 -25.28 10.80 -18.79
N ARG A 451 -25.35 9.61 -19.37
CA ARG A 451 -24.36 9.08 -20.33
C ARG A 451 -24.29 9.85 -21.64
N THR A 452 -25.26 10.70 -21.95
CA THR A 452 -25.22 11.52 -23.18
C THR A 452 -24.20 12.65 -23.10
N ARG A 453 -23.66 12.94 -21.90
CA ARG A 453 -22.61 13.93 -21.64
C ARG A 453 -21.18 13.42 -21.90
N MET A 454 -21.04 12.30 -22.60
CA MET A 454 -19.74 11.72 -22.96
C MET A 454 -18.93 12.61 -23.93
N ASP A 455 -19.61 13.43 -24.72
CA ASP A 455 -19.02 14.48 -25.57
C ASP A 455 -18.17 15.47 -24.76
N TYR A 456 -18.63 15.86 -23.56
CA TYR A 456 -17.84 16.70 -22.66
C TYR A 456 -16.56 15.99 -22.19
N LEU A 457 -16.60 14.66 -21.98
CA LEU A 457 -15.40 13.89 -21.63
C LEU A 457 -14.39 13.83 -22.77
N GLU A 458 -14.86 13.65 -24.00
CA GLU A 458 -14.00 13.64 -25.19
C GLU A 458 -13.31 15.00 -25.35
N ARG A 459 -14.07 16.11 -25.32
CA ARG A 459 -13.52 17.47 -25.37
C ARG A 459 -12.54 17.77 -24.23
N PHE A 460 -12.84 17.29 -23.03
CA PHE A 460 -11.95 17.45 -21.88
C PHE A 460 -10.63 16.69 -22.06
N LYS A 461 -10.68 15.47 -22.61
CA LYS A 461 -9.49 14.68 -22.94
C LYS A 461 -8.66 15.33 -24.03
N GLU A 462 -9.29 15.79 -25.12
CA GLU A 462 -8.61 16.50 -26.21
C GLU A 462 -7.83 17.71 -25.69
N MET A 463 -8.43 18.52 -24.84
CA MET A 463 -7.77 19.68 -24.22
C MET A 463 -6.54 19.28 -23.38
N ILE A 464 -6.63 18.17 -22.64
CA ILE A 464 -5.51 17.62 -21.86
C ILE A 464 -4.40 17.10 -22.78
N ASP A 465 -4.76 16.42 -23.86
CA ASP A 465 -3.81 15.86 -24.82
C ASP A 465 -3.07 16.96 -25.60
N GLU A 466 -3.77 18.03 -25.99
CA GLU A 466 -3.17 19.23 -26.60
C GLU A 466 -2.17 19.92 -25.66
N TYR A 467 -2.50 20.01 -24.36
CA TYR A 467 -1.57 20.53 -23.36
C TYR A 467 -0.35 19.61 -23.17
N ASN A 468 -0.58 18.31 -23.04
CA ASN A 468 0.47 17.32 -22.80
C ASN A 468 1.46 17.21 -23.96
N THR A 469 0.98 17.35 -25.21
CA THR A 469 1.81 17.38 -26.43
C THR A 469 2.59 18.69 -26.61
N GLY A 470 2.35 19.70 -25.77
CA GLY A 470 2.98 21.01 -25.87
C GLY A 470 2.38 21.92 -26.95
N SER A 471 1.24 21.53 -27.53
CA SER A 471 0.51 22.33 -28.52
C SER A 471 -0.12 23.59 -27.91
N MET A 472 -0.25 23.61 -26.58
CA MET A 472 -0.86 24.70 -25.81
C MET A 472 0.01 25.06 -24.60
N ASN A 473 0.14 26.36 -24.31
CA ASN A 473 0.84 26.83 -23.10
C ASN A 473 -0.10 26.85 -21.88
N ILE A 474 0.47 27.01 -20.67
CA ILE A 474 -0.30 26.94 -19.42
C ILE A 474 -1.37 28.03 -19.28
N ASP A 475 -1.12 29.25 -19.78
CA ASP A 475 -2.07 30.36 -19.70
C ASP A 475 -3.31 30.08 -20.58
N GLU A 476 -3.08 29.55 -21.78
CA GLU A 476 -4.14 29.16 -22.71
C GLU A 476 -4.89 27.93 -22.22
N PHE A 477 -4.18 26.92 -21.70
CA PHE A 477 -4.81 25.73 -21.12
C PHE A 477 -5.72 26.10 -19.94
N PHE A 478 -5.23 26.93 -19.02
CA PHE A 478 -6.04 27.36 -17.88
C PHE A 478 -7.28 28.15 -18.31
N ARG A 479 -7.16 29.00 -19.33
CA ARG A 479 -8.30 29.71 -19.90
C ARG A 479 -9.34 28.74 -20.44
N GLN A 480 -8.94 27.75 -21.24
CA GLN A 480 -9.86 26.75 -21.76
C GLN A 480 -10.49 25.90 -20.65
N LEU A 481 -9.75 25.54 -19.60
CA LEU A 481 -10.31 24.85 -18.43
C LEU A 481 -11.38 25.69 -17.72
N VAL A 482 -11.17 27.00 -17.57
CA VAL A 482 -12.18 27.91 -16.98
C VAL A 482 -13.42 27.99 -17.86
N ASP A 483 -13.24 28.19 -19.17
CA ASP A 483 -14.34 28.28 -20.13
C ASP A 483 -15.13 26.95 -20.18
N PHE A 484 -14.43 25.81 -20.10
CA PHE A 484 -15.05 24.49 -20.01
C PHE A 484 -15.81 24.29 -18.70
N ALA A 485 -15.23 24.67 -17.56
CA ALA A 485 -15.92 24.60 -16.27
C ALA A 485 -17.20 25.46 -16.24
N GLN A 486 -17.19 26.62 -16.91
CA GLN A 486 -18.38 27.45 -17.09
C GLN A 486 -19.44 26.73 -17.94
N SER A 487 -19.04 26.09 -19.04
CA SER A 487 -19.97 25.31 -19.87
C SER A 487 -20.60 24.13 -19.10
N LEU A 488 -19.86 23.48 -18.20
CA LEU A 488 -20.40 22.42 -17.33
C LEU A 488 -21.40 22.98 -16.30
N ASN A 489 -21.17 24.20 -15.81
CA ASN A 489 -22.11 24.87 -14.90
C ASN A 489 -23.40 25.29 -15.62
N GLU A 490 -23.33 25.63 -16.91
CA GLU A 490 -24.52 25.89 -17.73
C GLU A 490 -25.31 24.60 -18.00
N GLU A 491 -24.61 23.52 -18.37
CA GLU A 491 -25.19 22.20 -18.59
C GLU A 491 -25.90 21.65 -17.35
N GLU A 492 -25.33 21.85 -16.16
CA GLU A 492 -25.97 21.46 -14.90
C GLU A 492 -27.28 22.24 -14.62
N LYS A 493 -27.34 23.51 -15.04
CA LYS A 493 -28.57 24.32 -14.91
C LYS A 493 -29.63 23.96 -15.95
N ARG A 494 -29.32 23.09 -16.92
CA ARG A 494 -30.26 22.71 -17.98
C ARG A 494 -31.50 22.01 -17.44
N CYS A 495 -31.38 21.22 -16.36
CA CYS A 495 -32.53 20.64 -15.65
C CYS A 495 -33.57 21.71 -15.25
N ILE A 496 -33.09 22.85 -14.74
CA ILE A 496 -33.94 23.97 -14.33
C ILE A 496 -34.55 24.66 -15.56
N ALA A 497 -33.74 24.90 -16.59
CA ALA A 497 -34.20 25.55 -17.83
C ALA A 497 -35.27 24.71 -18.57
N GLU A 498 -35.08 23.40 -18.62
CA GLU A 498 -35.98 22.43 -19.27
C GLU A 498 -37.17 22.05 -18.39
N GLN A 499 -37.19 22.46 -17.12
CA GLN A 499 -38.20 22.06 -16.12
C GLN A 499 -38.31 20.54 -15.97
N LEU A 500 -37.15 19.86 -15.99
CA LEU A 500 -37.01 18.42 -15.84
C LEU A 500 -36.12 18.11 -14.63
N SER A 501 -36.39 17.01 -13.95
CA SER A 501 -35.42 16.44 -13.01
C SER A 501 -34.19 15.91 -13.76
N GLU A 502 -33.07 15.68 -13.06
CA GLU A 502 -31.86 15.11 -13.68
C GLU A 502 -32.11 13.73 -14.30
N GLU A 503 -33.03 12.96 -13.72
CA GLU A 503 -33.45 11.65 -14.20
C GLU A 503 -34.27 11.73 -15.50
N GLU A 504 -35.23 12.65 -15.55
CA GLU A 504 -36.02 12.97 -16.73
C GLU A 504 -35.12 13.53 -17.84
N LEU A 505 -34.20 14.44 -17.51
CA LEU A 505 -33.30 15.02 -18.48
C LEU A 505 -32.42 13.98 -19.19
N ALA A 506 -31.97 12.93 -18.47
CA ALA A 506 -31.19 11.86 -19.07
C ALA A 506 -31.99 11.09 -20.14
N ILE A 507 -33.26 10.78 -19.89
CA ILE A 507 -34.12 10.10 -20.86
C ILE A 507 -34.52 11.05 -21.99
N PHE A 508 -34.87 12.30 -21.67
CA PHE A 508 -35.15 13.34 -22.65
C PHE A 508 -33.99 13.51 -23.65
N ASP A 509 -32.74 13.51 -23.17
CA ASP A 509 -31.57 13.57 -24.04
C ASP A 509 -31.42 12.34 -24.93
N LEU A 510 -31.63 11.13 -24.38
CA LEU A 510 -31.61 9.90 -25.17
C LEU A 510 -32.65 9.95 -26.29
N LEU A 511 -33.82 10.53 -26.02
CA LEU A 511 -34.89 10.69 -26.99
C LEU A 511 -34.62 11.78 -28.03
N THR A 512 -33.79 12.78 -27.72
CA THR A 512 -33.59 13.96 -28.58
C THR A 512 -32.21 14.05 -29.26
N ARG A 513 -31.22 13.24 -28.83
CA ARG A 513 -29.87 13.17 -29.43
C ARG A 513 -29.65 11.91 -30.28
N PRO A 514 -29.06 11.96 -31.50
CA PRO A 514 -28.59 13.15 -32.22
C PRO A 514 -29.74 14.09 -32.57
N GLU A 515 -29.44 15.38 -32.76
CA GLU A 515 -30.41 16.47 -32.83
C GLU A 515 -31.54 16.18 -33.83
N ILE A 516 -32.78 16.22 -33.33
CA ILE A 516 -34.01 16.04 -34.11
C ILE A 516 -34.70 17.40 -34.22
N GLU A 517 -35.11 17.78 -35.42
CA GLU A 517 -35.92 18.98 -35.62
C GLU A 517 -37.30 18.78 -34.96
N LEU A 518 -37.49 19.40 -33.79
CA LEU A 518 -38.72 19.36 -33.01
C LEU A 518 -39.26 20.77 -32.82
N SER A 519 -40.55 20.96 -33.11
CA SER A 519 -41.26 22.16 -32.67
C SER A 519 -41.41 22.20 -31.14
N GLU A 520 -41.65 23.38 -30.57
CA GLU A 520 -41.84 23.51 -29.11
C GLU A 520 -43.02 22.67 -28.59
N GLN A 521 -44.05 22.45 -29.41
CA GLN A 521 -45.17 21.57 -29.06
C GLN A 521 -44.73 20.10 -29.00
N GLU A 522 -43.92 19.66 -29.96
CA GLU A 522 -43.39 18.29 -30.00
C GLU A 522 -42.38 18.05 -28.87
N LYS A 523 -41.52 19.01 -28.55
CA LYS A 523 -40.65 18.93 -27.36
C LYS A 523 -41.46 18.78 -26.09
N GLN A 524 -42.54 19.54 -25.93
CA GLN A 524 -43.40 19.41 -24.76
C GLN A 524 -44.10 18.04 -24.70
N GLN A 525 -44.46 17.47 -25.85
CA GLN A 525 -44.97 16.11 -25.94
C GLN A 525 -43.92 15.09 -25.48
N VAL A 526 -42.67 15.20 -25.93
CA VAL A 526 -41.56 14.32 -25.50
C VAL A 526 -41.35 14.40 -23.98
N ARG A 527 -41.37 15.61 -23.39
CA ARG A 527 -41.28 15.79 -21.92
C ARG A 527 -42.41 15.09 -21.17
N ASN A 528 -43.63 15.15 -21.68
CA ASN A 528 -44.78 14.49 -21.04
C ASN A 528 -44.65 12.96 -21.10
N VAL A 529 -44.21 12.43 -22.24
CA VAL A 529 -43.96 10.99 -22.45
C VAL A 529 -42.86 10.50 -21.51
N ASP A 530 -41.79 11.26 -21.37
CA ASP A 530 -40.68 10.96 -20.46
C ASP A 530 -41.12 10.87 -18.99
N ARG A 531 -41.85 11.89 -18.50
CA ARG A 531 -42.41 11.87 -17.13
C ARG A 531 -43.32 10.67 -16.87
N GLU A 532 -44.24 10.41 -17.80
CA GLU A 532 -45.16 9.28 -17.69
C GLU A 532 -44.41 7.93 -17.68
N LEU A 533 -43.35 7.82 -18.49
CA LEU A 533 -42.52 6.63 -18.54
C LEU A 533 -41.86 6.35 -17.19
N LEU A 534 -41.18 7.34 -16.62
CA LEU A 534 -40.49 7.20 -15.33
C LEU A 534 -41.47 6.90 -14.20
N GLU A 535 -42.60 7.60 -14.15
CA GLU A 535 -43.64 7.38 -13.14
C GLU A 535 -44.17 5.94 -13.21
N THR A 536 -44.51 5.46 -14.41
CA THR A 536 -45.03 4.11 -14.62
C THR A 536 -44.00 3.03 -14.26
N LEU A 537 -42.74 3.21 -14.66
CA LEU A 537 -41.67 2.25 -14.35
C LEU A 537 -41.41 2.14 -12.84
N LYS A 538 -41.38 3.28 -12.14
CA LYS A 538 -41.16 3.33 -10.68
C LYS A 538 -42.32 2.74 -9.90
N GLN A 539 -43.56 3.01 -10.30
CA GLN A 539 -44.75 2.52 -9.58
C GLN A 539 -45.00 1.03 -9.83
N GLU A 540 -44.76 0.54 -11.06
CA GLU A 540 -45.26 -0.77 -11.46
C GLU A 540 -44.18 -1.82 -11.77
N LYS A 541 -42.96 -1.42 -12.16
CA LYS A 541 -42.01 -2.35 -12.82
C LYS A 541 -40.72 -2.61 -12.05
N PHE A 542 -40.24 -1.67 -11.24
CA PHE A 542 -39.01 -1.84 -10.45
C PHE A 542 -39.24 -2.64 -9.16
N VAL A 543 -39.66 -3.90 -9.31
CA VAL A 543 -39.72 -4.88 -8.22
C VAL A 543 -38.33 -5.35 -7.78
N LEU A 544 -38.23 -5.99 -6.61
CA LEU A 544 -36.96 -6.54 -6.10
C LEU A 544 -36.33 -7.48 -7.16
N ASP A 545 -35.04 -7.31 -7.43
CA ASP A 545 -34.28 -8.15 -8.36
C ASP A 545 -34.86 -8.25 -9.80
N TRP A 546 -35.61 -7.24 -10.26
CA TRP A 546 -36.24 -7.24 -11.60
C TRP A 546 -35.26 -7.52 -12.75
N ARG A 547 -33.97 -7.18 -12.60
CA ARG A 547 -32.91 -7.42 -13.60
C ARG A 547 -32.50 -8.89 -13.71
N LYS A 548 -32.72 -9.71 -12.69
CA LYS A 548 -32.39 -11.15 -12.70
C LYS A 548 -33.46 -11.97 -13.41
N HIS A 549 -34.72 -11.52 -13.37
CA HIS A 549 -35.85 -12.25 -13.93
C HIS A 549 -36.15 -11.84 -15.38
N GLN A 550 -36.17 -12.80 -16.29
CA GLN A 550 -36.46 -12.55 -17.72
C GLN A 550 -37.85 -11.94 -17.95
N GLN A 551 -38.86 -12.38 -17.19
CA GLN A 551 -40.23 -11.85 -17.30
C GLN A 551 -40.30 -10.37 -16.90
N SER A 552 -39.66 -9.99 -15.79
CA SER A 552 -39.64 -8.60 -15.33
C SER A 552 -38.86 -7.69 -16.29
N ARG A 553 -37.75 -8.16 -16.85
CA ARG A 553 -37.00 -7.45 -17.91
C ARG A 553 -37.84 -7.22 -19.16
N ALA A 554 -38.58 -8.25 -19.61
CA ALA A 554 -39.46 -8.14 -20.76
C ALA A 554 -40.63 -7.17 -20.48
N ALA A 555 -41.19 -7.21 -19.26
CA ALA A 555 -42.25 -6.28 -18.85
C ALA A 555 -41.80 -4.81 -18.89
N VAL A 556 -40.59 -4.52 -18.39
CA VAL A 556 -39.99 -3.17 -18.47
C VAL A 556 -39.83 -2.72 -19.92
N ARG A 557 -39.29 -3.59 -20.79
CA ARG A 557 -39.10 -3.28 -22.22
C ARG A 557 -40.42 -2.98 -22.93
N VAL A 558 -41.43 -3.82 -22.72
CA VAL A 558 -42.76 -3.63 -23.31
C VAL A 558 -43.43 -2.34 -22.80
N THR A 559 -43.21 -1.97 -21.54
CA THR A 559 -43.71 -0.70 -21.00
C THR A 559 -43.03 0.50 -21.65
N ILE A 560 -41.71 0.45 -21.85
CA ILE A 560 -40.98 1.49 -22.58
C ILE A 560 -41.54 1.65 -24.00
N GLU A 561 -41.64 0.56 -24.76
CA GLU A 561 -42.18 0.57 -26.13
C GLU A 561 -43.60 1.18 -26.17
N LYS A 562 -44.51 0.72 -25.30
CA LYS A 562 -45.90 1.22 -25.24
C LYS A 562 -46.03 2.71 -24.91
N ILE A 563 -45.16 3.25 -24.07
CA ILE A 563 -45.22 4.66 -23.67
C ILE A 563 -44.55 5.53 -24.73
N LEU A 564 -43.42 5.07 -25.30
CA LEU A 564 -42.75 5.76 -26.39
C LEU A 564 -43.56 5.76 -27.70
N ASP A 565 -44.56 4.90 -27.88
CA ASP A 565 -45.51 4.97 -29.02
C ASP A 565 -46.24 6.32 -29.11
N ARG A 566 -46.26 7.09 -28.01
CA ARG A 566 -46.87 8.41 -27.94
C ARG A 566 -45.91 9.54 -28.30
N LEU A 567 -44.70 9.23 -28.78
CA LEU A 567 -43.77 10.23 -29.31
C LEU A 567 -44.34 10.91 -30.58
N PRO A 568 -43.88 12.13 -30.92
CA PRO A 568 -44.29 12.81 -32.14
C PRO A 568 -44.03 12.03 -33.44
N GLN A 569 -44.73 12.39 -34.52
CA GLN A 569 -44.62 11.69 -35.82
C GLN A 569 -43.26 11.83 -36.52
N CYS A 570 -42.39 12.74 -36.06
CA CYS A 570 -41.03 12.88 -36.57
C CYS A 570 -40.11 11.69 -36.22
N TYR A 571 -40.51 10.83 -35.27
CA TYR A 571 -39.80 9.60 -34.95
C TYR A 571 -40.17 8.49 -35.93
N THR A 572 -39.30 8.27 -36.92
CA THR A 572 -39.45 7.15 -37.87
C THR A 572 -39.38 5.79 -37.15
N GLN A 573 -39.91 4.74 -37.78
CA GLN A 573 -39.92 3.39 -37.18
C GLN A 573 -38.51 2.90 -36.78
N GLU A 574 -37.50 3.25 -37.59
CA GLU A 574 -36.10 2.94 -37.31
C GLU A 574 -35.57 3.73 -36.11
N LEU A 575 -35.81 5.05 -36.07
CA LEU A 575 -35.38 5.92 -34.98
C LEU A 575 -36.06 5.54 -33.66
N TYR A 576 -37.35 5.24 -33.69
CA TYR A 576 -38.13 4.75 -32.56
C TYR A 576 -37.50 3.49 -31.95
N GLY A 577 -37.18 2.48 -32.76
CA GLY A 577 -36.57 1.24 -32.27
C GLY A 577 -35.25 1.49 -31.56
N GLN A 578 -34.40 2.34 -32.15
CA GLN A 578 -33.13 2.76 -31.53
C GLN A 578 -33.35 3.50 -30.20
N LYS A 579 -34.32 4.41 -30.13
CA LYS A 579 -34.65 5.13 -28.89
C LYS A 579 -35.13 4.19 -27.78
N CYS A 580 -36.01 3.25 -28.10
CA CYS A 580 -36.48 2.24 -27.15
C CYS A 580 -35.33 1.41 -26.56
N ASP A 581 -34.38 0.99 -27.40
CA ASP A 581 -33.20 0.24 -26.94
C ASP A 581 -32.29 1.09 -26.05
N LEU A 582 -32.02 2.35 -26.42
CA LEU A 582 -31.20 3.27 -25.64
C LEU A 582 -31.81 3.57 -24.27
N VAL A 583 -33.12 3.86 -24.22
CA VAL A 583 -33.85 4.10 -22.97
C VAL A 583 -33.86 2.82 -22.12
N TYR A 584 -34.10 1.66 -22.72
CA TYR A 584 -34.06 0.39 -21.98
C TYR A 584 -32.68 0.12 -21.36
N GLN A 585 -31.60 0.31 -22.11
CA GLN A 585 -30.24 0.15 -21.57
C GLN A 585 -29.97 1.12 -20.43
N HIS A 586 -30.34 2.40 -20.59
CA HIS A 586 -30.20 3.38 -19.52
C HIS A 586 -30.95 2.98 -18.24
N ILE A 587 -32.20 2.53 -18.38
CA ILE A 587 -33.01 2.04 -17.25
C ILE A 587 -32.36 0.80 -16.60
N TYR A 588 -31.83 -0.13 -17.39
CA TYR A 588 -31.18 -1.33 -16.88
C TYR A 588 -29.93 -1.02 -16.05
N ASP A 589 -29.12 -0.07 -16.52
CA ASP A 589 -27.87 0.35 -15.87
C ASP A 589 -28.13 1.22 -14.63
N SER A 590 -29.18 2.05 -14.67
CA SER A 590 -29.40 3.12 -13.69
C SER A 590 -30.28 2.72 -12.51
N TYR A 591 -31.09 1.66 -12.63
CA TYR A 591 -32.09 1.26 -11.62
C TYR A 591 -31.86 -0.16 -11.12
N PHE A 592 -31.56 -0.28 -9.83
CA PHE A 592 -31.13 -1.53 -9.20
C PHE A 592 -32.28 -2.30 -8.54
N GLY A 593 -33.34 -1.60 -8.13
CA GLY A 593 -34.52 -2.15 -7.44
C GLY A 593 -35.42 -1.03 -6.90
N PRO A 594 -36.41 -1.36 -6.05
CA PRO A 594 -37.33 -0.38 -5.47
C PRO A 594 -36.57 0.69 -4.68
N GLY A 595 -36.64 1.95 -5.13
CA GLY A 595 -35.95 3.07 -4.49
C GLY A 595 -34.42 3.06 -4.60
N GLN A 596 -33.82 2.12 -5.34
CA GLN A 596 -32.38 2.03 -5.55
C GLN A 596 -32.05 2.40 -7.01
N SER A 597 -31.48 3.58 -7.21
CA SER A 597 -31.00 4.06 -8.51
C SER A 597 -29.75 4.93 -8.36
N VAL A 598 -29.08 5.23 -9.47
CA VAL A 598 -27.99 6.22 -9.51
C VAL A 598 -28.46 7.64 -9.14
N TYR A 599 -29.77 7.88 -9.15
CA TYR A 599 -30.42 9.16 -8.84
C TYR A 599 -30.93 9.24 -7.39
N ALA A 600 -30.88 8.15 -6.62
CA ALA A 600 -31.28 8.17 -5.21
C ALA A 600 -30.27 8.98 -4.38
N PRO A 601 -30.72 9.83 -3.43
CA PRO A 601 -29.81 10.49 -2.50
C PRO A 601 -29.05 9.42 -1.72
N ALA A 602 -27.72 9.58 -1.59
CA ALA A 602 -26.89 8.67 -0.81
C ALA A 602 -27.51 8.49 0.58
N ALA A 603 -27.80 7.24 0.97
CA ALA A 603 -28.24 6.94 2.32
C ALA A 603 -27.17 7.48 3.29
N PRO A 604 -27.56 8.12 4.41
CA PRO A 604 -26.59 8.56 5.41
C PRO A 604 -25.79 7.33 5.86
N ALA A 605 -24.46 7.44 5.79
CA ALA A 605 -23.57 6.43 6.34
C ALA A 605 -23.89 6.29 7.84
N VAL A 606 -24.30 5.08 8.24
CA VAL A 606 -24.52 4.71 9.65
C VAL A 606 -23.19 4.36 10.28
#